data_AF-A0A535MSZ6-F1
#
_entry.id   AF-A0A535MSZ6-F1
#
_cell.length_a   1.000
_cell.length_b   1.000
_cell.length_c   1.000
_cell.angle_alpha   90.00
_cell.angle_beta   90.00
_cell.angle_gamma   90.00
#
_symmetry.space_group_name_H-M   'P 1'
#
loop_
_entity.id
_entity.type
_entity.pdbx_description
1 polymer ?
#
loop_
_entity_poly.entity_id
_entity_poly.type
_entity_poly.pdbx_seq_one_letter_code
_entity_poly.pdbx_strand_id
1 'polypeptide(L)'
;MSKVKPGKGRPDVEAAIRGGDWSLRMDGEVAPADASLKQALYWRQIYTEILAMEEKVLDRIRQLMARQSEAGRREVELTNVPVVVAQAEKFRQRLGYWEARIQQLAGDSPGTL
;
A
#
# COMPACT_ATOMS: atom_id res chain seq x y z
N MET A 1 -4.62 -12.82 -40.48
CA MET A 1 -5.25 -12.13 -39.32
C MET A 1 -5.47 -13.17 -38.23
N SER A 2 -4.63 -13.19 -37.20
CA SER A 2 -4.73 -14.18 -36.13
C SER A 2 -5.78 -13.72 -35.12
N LYS A 3 -6.77 -14.58 -34.85
CA LYS A 3 -7.83 -14.30 -33.88
C LYS A 3 -7.21 -14.23 -32.48
N VAL A 4 -7.22 -13.04 -31.87
CA VAL A 4 -6.87 -12.86 -30.46
C VAL A 4 -7.88 -13.67 -29.66
N LYS A 5 -7.41 -14.73 -28.98
CA LYS A 5 -8.22 -15.44 -27.99
C LYS A 5 -8.51 -14.46 -26.84
N PRO A 6 -9.75 -14.37 -26.33
CA PRO A 6 -10.05 -13.49 -25.21
C PRO A 6 -9.30 -13.99 -23.98
N GLY A 7 -8.17 -13.34 -23.69
CA GLY A 7 -7.36 -13.61 -22.51
C GLY A 7 -8.16 -13.27 -21.26
N LYS A 8 -8.27 -14.28 -20.40
CA LYS A 8 -8.96 -14.29 -19.12
C LYS A 8 -8.19 -13.40 -18.13
N GLY A 9 -8.66 -12.16 -17.90
CA GLY A 9 -8.19 -11.24 -16.85
C GLY A 9 -7.64 -9.89 -17.36
N ARG A 10 -8.00 -8.80 -16.66
CA ARG A 10 -7.42 -7.45 -16.81
C ARG A 10 -6.42 -7.26 -15.63
N PRO A 11 -5.17 -7.74 -15.74
CA PRO A 11 -4.22 -7.73 -14.61
C PRO A 11 -3.88 -6.31 -14.15
N ASP A 12 -3.98 -5.33 -15.04
CA ASP A 12 -3.86 -3.90 -14.74
C ASP A 12 -4.96 -3.42 -13.78
N VAL A 13 -6.20 -3.87 -14.01
CA VAL A 13 -7.35 -3.53 -13.17
C VAL A 13 -7.23 -4.24 -11.82
N GLU A 14 -6.84 -5.51 -11.81
CA GLU A 14 -6.59 -6.26 -10.58
C GLU A 14 -5.47 -5.63 -9.74
N ALA A 15 -4.39 -5.18 -10.38
CA ALA A 15 -3.30 -4.47 -9.72
C ALA A 15 -3.75 -3.12 -9.15
N ALA A 16 -4.57 -2.35 -9.89
CA ALA A 16 -5.12 -1.09 -9.40
C ALA A 16 -6.05 -1.28 -8.19
N ILE A 17 -6.94 -2.28 -8.23
CA ILE A 17 -7.79 -2.65 -7.09
C ILE A 17 -6.93 -3.08 -5.91
N ARG A 18 -5.98 -3.99 -6.11
CA ARG A 18 -5.05 -4.42 -5.05
C ARG A 18 -4.22 -3.26 -4.51
N GLY A 19 -3.87 -2.29 -5.35
CA GLY A 19 -3.12 -1.11 -4.96
C GLY A 19 -3.90 -0.15 -4.07
N GLY A 20 -5.18 0.10 -4.39
CA GLY A 20 -5.99 1.12 -3.69
C GLY A 20 -6.91 0.58 -2.59
N ASP A 21 -7.29 -0.71 -2.62
CA ASP A 21 -8.23 -1.27 -1.66
C ASP A 21 -7.51 -1.70 -0.37
N TRP A 22 -7.71 -0.93 0.70
CA TRP A 22 -7.10 -1.17 2.01
C TRP A 22 -7.62 -2.43 2.72
N SER A 23 -8.79 -2.94 2.33
CA SER A 23 -9.35 -4.18 2.88
C SER A 23 -8.59 -5.42 2.39
N LEU A 24 -7.92 -5.31 1.24
CA LEU A 24 -7.12 -6.38 0.65
C LEU A 24 -5.75 -6.48 1.29
N ARG A 25 -5.47 -7.67 1.81
CA ARG A 25 -4.22 -8.06 2.46
C ARG A 25 -3.11 -8.34 1.46
N MET A 26 -1.86 -8.30 1.93
CA MET A 26 -0.77 -8.88 1.15
C MET A 26 -0.84 -10.41 1.15
N ASP A 27 -0.29 -11.03 0.12
CA ASP A 27 -0.26 -12.50 0.07
C ASP A 27 0.59 -13.05 1.22
N GLY A 28 0.05 -14.04 1.93
CA GLY A 28 0.69 -14.60 3.11
C GLY A 28 0.51 -13.77 4.39
N GLU A 29 -0.14 -12.60 4.33
CA GLU A 29 -0.43 -11.82 5.52
C GLU A 29 -1.40 -12.55 6.44
N VAL A 30 -0.95 -12.84 7.66
CA VAL A 30 -1.75 -13.53 8.68
C VAL A 30 -2.86 -12.62 9.19
N ALA A 31 -3.95 -13.22 9.68
CA ALA A 31 -5.00 -12.47 10.34
C ALA A 31 -4.42 -11.78 11.60
N PRO A 32 -4.57 -10.45 11.75
CA PRO A 32 -3.91 -9.76 12.87
C PRO A 32 -4.42 -10.19 14.25
N ALA A 33 -5.66 -10.66 14.35
CA ALA A 33 -6.21 -11.25 15.56
C ALA A 33 -5.36 -12.43 16.09
N ASP A 34 -4.86 -13.26 15.18
CA ASP A 34 -4.12 -14.49 15.52
C ASP A 34 -2.60 -14.31 15.47
N ALA A 35 -2.13 -13.09 15.20
CA ALA A 35 -0.72 -12.82 15.02
C ALA A 35 0.04 -12.83 16.35
N SER A 36 1.17 -13.52 16.38
CA SER A 36 2.20 -13.35 17.42
C SER A 36 2.89 -11.98 17.31
N LEU A 37 3.54 -11.53 18.40
CA LEU A 37 4.30 -10.28 18.40
C LEU A 37 5.37 -10.27 17.30
N LYS A 38 6.05 -11.41 17.09
CA LYS A 38 7.05 -11.56 16.01
C LYS A 38 6.43 -11.34 14.63
N GLN A 39 5.26 -11.91 14.36
CA GLN A 39 4.56 -11.71 13.09
C GLN A 39 4.08 -10.26 12.92
N ALA A 40 3.60 -9.64 14.00
CA ALA A 40 3.16 -8.26 13.96
C ALA A 40 4.31 -7.30 13.65
N LEU A 41 5.48 -7.49 14.28
CA LEU A 41 6.70 -6.74 13.98
C LEU A 41 7.19 -6.95 12.54
N TYR A 42 7.11 -8.19 12.04
CA TYR A 42 7.46 -8.53 10.65
C TYR A 42 6.58 -7.79 9.64
N TRP A 43 5.26 -7.86 9.79
CA TRP A 43 4.36 -7.18 8.86
C TRP A 43 4.43 -5.66 8.99
N ARG A 44 4.59 -5.11 10.20
CA ARG A 44 4.87 -3.68 10.39
C ARG A 44 6.08 -3.26 9.55
N GLN A 45 7.19 -4.00 9.62
CA GLN A 45 8.39 -3.68 8.87
C GLN A 45 8.15 -3.65 7.35
N ILE A 46 7.45 -4.65 6.80
CA ILE A 46 7.14 -4.69 5.37
C ILE A 46 6.28 -3.49 4.96
N TYR A 47 5.22 -3.18 5.73
CA TYR A 47 4.37 -2.04 5.42
C TYR A 47 5.12 -0.70 5.53
N THR A 48 6.06 -0.57 6.47
CA THR A 48 6.95 0.60 6.54
C THR A 48 7.82 0.75 5.29
N GLU A 49 8.44 -0.34 4.82
CA GLU A 49 9.28 -0.32 3.61
C GLU A 49 8.50 0.10 2.38
N ILE A 50 7.30 -0.46 2.20
CA ILE A 50 6.46 -0.14 1.04
C ILE A 50 5.96 1.30 1.13
N LEU A 51 5.48 1.75 2.29
CA LEU A 51 5.02 3.13 2.46
C LEU A 51 6.14 4.13 2.15
N ALA A 52 7.35 3.88 2.64
CA ALA A 52 8.50 4.73 2.37
C ALA A 52 8.88 4.77 0.87
N MET A 53 8.66 3.69 0.13
CA MET A 53 8.82 3.66 -1.32
C MET A 53 7.75 4.52 -2.01
N GLU A 54 6.48 4.34 -1.66
CA GLU A 54 5.37 5.09 -2.28
C GLU A 54 5.47 6.59 -2.03
N GLU A 55 5.89 7.00 -0.83
CA GLU A 55 6.11 8.41 -0.50
C GLU A 55 7.23 9.02 -1.36
N LYS A 56 8.32 8.28 -1.61
CA LYS A 56 9.38 8.71 -2.53
C LYS A 56 8.90 8.81 -3.97
N VAL A 57 8.04 7.89 -4.42
CA VAL A 57 7.43 7.96 -5.75
C VAL A 57 6.58 9.21 -5.88
N LEU A 58 5.73 9.50 -4.90
CA LEU A 58 4.87 10.69 -4.89
C LEU A 58 5.69 11.98 -4.92
N ASP A 59 6.75 12.07 -4.12
CA ASP A 59 7.65 13.22 -4.11
C ASP A 59 8.36 13.38 -5.46
N ARG A 60 8.77 12.27 -6.08
CA ARG A 60 9.38 12.31 -7.41
C ARG A 60 8.40 12.80 -8.48
N ILE A 61 7.15 12.36 -8.44
CA ILE A 61 6.09 12.84 -9.35
C ILE A 61 5.95 14.37 -9.22
N ARG A 62 5.85 14.88 -8.00
CA ARG A 62 5.73 16.32 -7.74
C ARG A 62 6.92 17.12 -8.29
N GLN A 63 8.14 16.61 -8.11
CA GLN A 63 9.34 17.25 -8.67
C GLN A 63 9.33 17.30 -10.21
N LEU A 64 8.87 16.23 -10.86
CA LEU A 64 8.80 16.16 -12.33
C LEU A 64 7.71 17.12 -12.87
N MET A 65 6.56 17.17 -12.21
CA MET A 65 5.44 18.05 -12.56
C MET A 65 5.80 19.54 -12.53
N ALA A 66 6.74 19.94 -11.67
CA ALA A 66 7.20 21.33 -11.58
C ALA A 66 7.82 21.84 -12.89
N ARG A 67 8.36 20.94 -13.73
CA ARG A 67 9.02 21.26 -15.00
C ARG A 67 8.13 21.03 -16.23
N GLN A 68 6.91 20.54 -16.04
CA GLN A 68 5.97 20.26 -17.12
C GLN A 68 5.17 21.52 -17.52
N SER A 69 4.66 21.49 -18.76
CA SER A 69 3.63 22.43 -19.19
C SER A 69 2.36 22.26 -18.33
N GLU A 70 1.53 23.29 -18.29
CA GLU A 70 0.27 23.27 -17.53
C GLU A 70 -0.63 22.09 -17.91
N ALA A 71 -0.82 21.86 -19.21
CA ALA A 71 -1.62 20.73 -19.70
C ALA A 71 -1.05 19.37 -19.27
N GLY A 72 0.28 19.20 -19.30
CA GLY A 72 0.93 17.97 -18.86
C GLY A 72 0.80 17.75 -17.35
N ARG A 73 1.00 18.81 -16.56
CA ARG A 73 0.82 18.77 -15.10
C ARG A 73 -0.61 18.36 -14.72
N ARG A 74 -1.60 18.97 -15.38
CA ARG A 74 -3.02 18.69 -15.15
C ARG A 74 -3.37 17.23 -15.46
N GLU A 75 -2.82 16.67 -16.52
CA GLU A 75 -3.06 15.27 -16.85
C GLU A 75 -2.47 14.33 -15.79
N VAL A 76 -1.26 14.61 -15.29
CA VAL A 76 -0.62 13.82 -14.22
C VAL A 76 -1.39 13.93 -12.90
N GLU A 77 -1.91 15.11 -12.57
CA GLU A 77 -2.79 15.36 -11.41
C GLU A 77 -4.07 14.52 -11.44
N LEU A 78 -4.63 14.27 -12.63
CA LEU A 78 -5.87 13.52 -12.79
C LEU A 78 -5.68 12.01 -12.83
N THR A 79 -4.50 11.54 -13.26
CA THR A 79 -4.31 10.12 -13.61
C THR A 79 -3.28 9.39 -12.74
N ASN A 80 -2.19 10.06 -12.36
CA ASN A 80 -1.06 9.42 -11.67
C ASN A 80 -1.09 9.72 -10.17
N VAL A 81 -1.25 11.00 -9.81
CA VAL A 81 -1.22 11.43 -8.39
C VAL A 81 -2.28 10.70 -7.55
N PRO A 82 -3.55 10.58 -7.97
CA PRO A 82 -4.57 9.94 -7.14
C PRO A 82 -4.29 8.45 -6.91
N VAL A 83 -3.70 7.76 -7.88
CA VAL A 83 -3.35 6.33 -7.76
C VAL A 83 -2.27 6.12 -6.70
N VAL A 84 -1.17 6.88 -6.78
CA VAL A 84 -0.06 6.75 -5.82
C VAL A 84 -0.48 7.20 -4.42
N VAL A 85 -1.34 8.23 -4.32
CA VAL A 85 -1.92 8.66 -3.03
C VAL A 85 -2.76 7.55 -2.42
N ALA A 86 -3.68 6.95 -3.19
CA ALA A 86 -4.52 5.86 -2.69
C ALA A 86 -3.69 4.64 -2.25
N GLN A 87 -2.63 4.31 -2.98
CA GLN A 87 -1.68 3.25 -2.60
C GLN A 87 -0.97 3.56 -1.29
N ALA A 88 -0.42 4.77 -1.14
CA ALA A 88 0.25 5.20 0.09
C ALA A 88 -0.72 5.21 1.27
N GLU A 89 -1.95 5.68 1.10
CA GLU A 89 -2.99 5.69 2.14
C GLU A 89 -3.36 4.27 2.58
N LYS A 90 -3.53 3.34 1.63
CA LYS A 90 -3.72 1.93 1.95
C LYS A 90 -2.61 1.41 2.86
N PHE A 91 -1.35 1.60 2.48
CA PHE A 91 -0.22 1.07 3.25
C PHE A 91 -0.09 1.75 4.61
N ARG A 92 -0.40 3.05 4.70
CA ARG A 92 -0.44 3.79 5.97
C ARG A 92 -1.52 3.26 6.92
N GLN A 93 -2.73 3.02 6.43
CA GLN A 93 -3.82 2.45 7.24
C GLN A 93 -3.44 1.04 7.74
N ARG A 94 -2.86 0.22 6.85
CA ARG A 94 -2.47 -1.14 7.19
C ARG A 94 -1.30 -1.19 8.17
N LEU A 95 -0.33 -0.28 8.03
CA LEU A 95 0.74 -0.06 9.00
C LEU A 95 0.16 0.28 10.38
N GLY A 96 -0.78 1.24 10.45
CA GLY A 96 -1.43 1.62 11.70
C GLY A 96 -2.16 0.45 12.39
N TYR A 97 -2.75 -0.47 11.61
CA TYR A 97 -3.37 -1.67 12.16
C TYR A 97 -2.34 -2.61 12.83
N TRP A 98 -1.17 -2.77 12.21
CA TRP A 98 -0.09 -3.57 12.77
C TRP A 98 0.57 -2.89 13.98
N GLU A 99 0.73 -1.58 13.97
CA GLU A 99 1.21 -0.81 15.12
C GLU A 99 0.26 -0.94 16.32
N ALA A 100 -1.04 -0.82 16.10
CA ALA A 100 -2.05 -1.05 17.13
C ALA A 100 -1.98 -2.48 17.68
N ARG A 101 -1.80 -3.48 16.81
CA ARG A 101 -1.68 -4.88 17.23
C ARG A 101 -0.41 -5.13 18.07
N ILE A 102 0.71 -4.50 17.72
CA ILE A 102 1.94 -4.57 18.51
C ILE A 102 1.72 -3.98 19.90
N GLN A 103 1.05 -2.82 20.00
CA GLN A 103 0.75 -2.20 21.30
C GLN A 103 -0.11 -3.10 22.19
N GLN A 104 -1.13 -3.74 21.62
CA GLN A 104 -1.96 -4.71 22.34
C GLN A 104 -1.13 -5.90 22.86
N LEU A 105 -0.36 -6.55 21.98
CA LEU A 105 0.45 -7.72 22.35
C LEU A 105 1.58 -7.40 23.35
N ALA A 106 2.13 -6.19 23.30
CA ALA A 106 3.10 -5.70 24.26
C ALA A 106 2.46 -5.38 25.63
N GLY A 107 1.22 -4.89 25.64
CA GLY A 107 0.44 -4.65 26.86
C GLY A 107 -0.13 -5.92 27.50
N ASP A 108 -0.46 -6.93 26.68
CA ASP A 108 -0.94 -8.24 27.11
C ASP A 108 0.20 -9.18 27.57
N SER A 109 1.46 -8.79 27.35
CA SER A 109 2.61 -9.52 27.88
C SER A 109 2.59 -9.40 29.41
N PRO A 110 2.54 -10.50 30.18
CA PRO A 110 2.42 -10.42 31.64
C PRO A 110 3.68 -9.77 32.21
N GLY A 111 3.58 -8.49 32.56
CA GLY A 111 4.49 -7.84 33.47
C GLY A 111 4.24 -8.40 34.87
N THR A 112 5.18 -9.22 35.32
CA THR A 112 5.52 -9.55 36.71
C THR A 112 4.90 -8.60 37.75
N LEU A 113 3.95 -9.11 38.55
CA LEU A 113 3.67 -8.68 39.91
C LEU A 113 3.79 -9.90 40.83
#